data_AF-A0A6P0Y3X3-F1
#
_entry.id   AF-A0A6P0Y3X3-F1
#
_cell.length_a   1.000
_cell.length_b   1.000
_cell.length_c   1.000
_cell.angle_alpha   90.00
_cell.angle_beta   90.00
_cell.angle_gamma   90.00
#
_symmetry.space_group_name_H-M   'P 1'
#
loop_
_entity.id
_entity.type
_entity.pdbx_description
1 polymer ?
#
loop_
_entity_poly.entity_id
_entity_poly.type
_entity_poly.pdbx_seq_one_letter_code
_entity_poly.pdbx_strand_id
1 'polypeptide(L)' 'CDVNRNILETAFATNLRDFEDAVQLACAYAENVDAIVTRNADYFVDASLPILSVQQLFEQMNNDG' A
#
# COMPACT_ATOMS: atom_id res chain seq x y z
N CYS A 1 10.79 0.64 3.45
CA CYS A 1 11.59 1.23 2.36
C CYS A 1 12.28 2.48 2.86
N ASP A 2 13.42 2.83 2.26
CA ASP A 2 14.05 4.14 2.47
C ASP A 2 13.29 5.24 1.69
N VAL A 3 12.86 6.30 2.37
CA VAL A 3 12.07 7.37 1.73
C VAL A 3 13.03 8.38 1.11
N ASN A 4 13.39 8.13 -0.15
CA ASN A 4 14.28 8.97 -0.92
C ASN A 4 13.53 9.79 -1.97
N ARG A 5 14.28 10.59 -2.74
CA ARG A 5 13.73 11.46 -3.79
C ARG A 5 12.84 10.73 -4.79
N ASN A 6 13.23 9.53 -5.23
CA ASN A 6 12.47 8.77 -6.23
C ASN A 6 11.11 8.34 -5.67
N ILE A 7 11.07 7.90 -4.40
CA ILE A 7 9.82 7.57 -3.70
C ILE A 7 8.90 8.79 -3.62
N LEU A 8 9.45 9.96 -3.25
CA LEU A 8 8.68 11.19 -3.12
C LEU A 8 8.14 11.68 -4.47
N GLU A 9 8.95 11.62 -5.53
CA GLU A 9 8.52 11.99 -6.89
C GLU A 9 7.45 11.03 -7.42
N THR A 10 7.58 9.72 -7.13
CA THR A 10 6.57 8.71 -7.48
C THR A 10 5.26 8.95 -6.73
N ALA A 11 5.32 9.18 -5.41
CA ALA A 11 4.15 9.50 -4.58
C ALA A 11 3.43 10.77 -5.06
N PHE A 12 4.21 11.81 -5.42
CA PHE A 12 3.68 13.08 -5.90
C PHE A 12 2.94 12.95 -7.24
N ALA A 13 3.27 11.95 -8.06
CA ALA A 13 2.61 11.68 -9.33
C ALA A 13 1.30 10.89 -9.20
N THR A 14 0.94 10.42 -8.00
CA THR A 14 -0.30 9.66 -7.78
C THR A 14 -1.53 10.56 -7.67
N ASN A 15 -2.72 9.99 -7.84
CA ASN A 15 -3.99 10.66 -7.58
C ASN A 15 -4.50 10.45 -6.15
N LEU A 16 -3.68 9.88 -5.26
CA LEU A 16 -4.08 9.63 -3.89
C LEU A 16 -4.29 10.94 -3.15
N ARG A 17 -5.37 11.01 -2.39
CA ARG A 17 -5.77 12.23 -1.69
C ARG A 17 -4.79 12.58 -0.56
N ASP A 18 -4.28 11.56 0.13
CA ASP A 18 -3.32 11.72 1.21
C ASP A 18 -1.90 11.41 0.70
N PHE A 19 -0.98 12.33 0.95
CA PHE A 19 0.41 12.16 0.54
C PHE A 19 1.13 11.09 1.36
N GLU A 20 0.72 10.85 2.62
CA GLU A 20 1.24 9.75 3.42
C GLU A 20 0.93 8.40 2.75
N ASP A 21 -0.33 8.20 2.35
CA ASP A 21 -0.77 6.99 1.64
C ASP A 21 -0.03 6.83 0.30
N ALA A 22 0.21 7.94 -0.41
CA ALA A 22 0.99 7.94 -1.65
C ALA A 22 2.45 7.49 -1.45
N VAL A 23 3.09 7.96 -0.39
CA VAL A 23 4.46 7.55 -0.03
C VAL A 23 4.49 6.08 0.40
N GLN A 24 3.52 5.63 1.18
CA GLN A 24 3.40 4.23 1.57
C GLN A 24 3.21 3.31 0.35
N LEU A 25 2.36 3.70 -0.60
CA LEU A 25 2.13 2.95 -1.84
C LEU A 25 3.40 2.89 -2.71
N ALA A 26 4.09 4.02 -2.88
CA ALA A 26 5.36 4.06 -3.61
C ALA A 26 6.44 3.17 -2.94
N CYS A 27 6.53 3.20 -1.61
CA CYS A 27 7.40 2.29 -0.85
C CYS A 27 7.04 0.81 -1.07
N ALA A 28 5.76 0.46 -1.04
CA ALA A 28 5.30 -0.92 -1.22
C ALA A 28 5.70 -1.48 -2.59
N TYR A 29 5.57 -0.67 -3.65
CA TYR A 29 6.04 -1.04 -4.98
C TYR A 29 7.56 -1.20 -5.05
N ALA A 30 8.32 -0.30 -4.42
CA ALA A 30 9.79 -0.35 -4.43
C ALA A 30 10.35 -1.58 -3.70
N GLU A 31 9.71 -2.01 -2.62
CA GLU A 31 10.10 -3.19 -1.84
C GLU A 31 9.47 -4.50 -2.36
N ASN A 32 8.58 -4.41 -3.36
CA ASN A 32 7.87 -5.55 -3.94
C ASN A 32 7.17 -6.43 -2.88
N VAL A 33 6.44 -5.80 -1.97
CA VAL A 33 5.67 -6.50 -0.92
C VAL A 33 4.40 -7.13 -1.48
N ASP A 34 3.91 -8.19 -0.83
CA ASP A 34 2.72 -8.92 -1.28
C ASP A 34 1.40 -8.16 -1.07
N ALA A 35 1.33 -7.29 -0.05
CA ALA A 35 0.15 -6.52 0.31
C ALA A 35 0.50 -5.30 1.17
N ILE A 36 -0.35 -4.27 1.16
CA ILE A 36 -0.43 -3.28 2.24
C ILE A 36 -1.58 -3.66 3.17
N VAL A 37 -1.33 -3.63 4.48
CA VAL A 37 -2.36 -3.86 5.50
C VAL A 37 -2.67 -2.54 6.20
N THR A 38 -3.91 -2.07 6.10
CA THR A 38 -4.34 -0.77 6.61
C THR A 38 -5.79 -0.79 7.09
N ARG A 39 -6.16 0.13 7.98
CA ARG A 39 -7.56 0.32 8.39
C ARG A 39 -8.39 0.98 7.30
N ASN A 40 -7.77 1.73 6.38
CA ASN A 40 -8.44 2.58 5.40
C ASN A 40 -8.20 2.10 3.95
N ALA A 41 -8.48 0.83 3.68
CA ALA A 41 -8.15 0.21 2.39
C ALA A 41 -8.74 0.95 1.18
N ASP A 42 -9.96 1.51 1.33
CA ASP A 42 -10.69 2.21 0.28
C ASP A 42 -9.99 3.47 -0.24
N TYR A 43 -8.97 3.98 0.45
CA TYR A 43 -8.24 5.17 0.03
C TYR A 43 -7.16 4.89 -1.02
N PHE A 44 -6.76 3.62 -1.20
CA PHE A 44 -5.72 3.21 -2.14
C PHE A 44 -6.30 2.88 -3.54
N VAL A 45 -7.01 3.83 -4.14
CA VAL A 45 -7.85 3.61 -5.34
C VAL A 45 -7.12 3.12 -6.60
N ASP A 46 -5.82 3.41 -6.72
CA ASP A 46 -4.98 3.07 -7.88
C ASP A 46 -3.93 1.99 -7.54
N ALA A 47 -4.09 1.27 -6.43
CA ALA A 47 -3.15 0.22 -6.04
C ALA A 47 -3.26 -1.01 -6.95
N SER A 48 -2.15 -1.45 -7.53
CA SER A 48 -2.05 -2.70 -8.29
C SER A 48 -1.74 -3.91 -7.40
N LEU A 49 -1.39 -3.69 -6.13
CA LEU A 49 -1.18 -4.74 -5.14
C LEU A 49 -2.40 -4.84 -4.20
N PRO A 50 -2.62 -6.00 -3.55
CA PRO A 50 -3.66 -6.16 -2.53
C PRO A 50 -3.56 -5.11 -1.40
N ILE A 51 -4.69 -4.49 -1.09
CA ILE A 51 -4.85 -3.61 0.07
C ILE A 51 -5.85 -4.29 1.01
N LEU A 52 -5.39 -4.68 2.18
CA LEU A 52 -6.13 -5.51 3.11
C LEU A 52 -6.42 -4.76 4.41
N SER A 53 -7.61 -4.97 4.96
CA SER A 53 -7.82 -4.78 6.38
C SER A 53 -7.13 -5.87 7.19
N VAL A 54 -6.88 -5.59 8.47
CA VAL A 54 -6.34 -6.60 9.41
C VAL A 54 -7.22 -7.85 9.46
N GLN A 55 -8.55 -7.66 9.41
CA GLN A 55 -9.50 -8.79 9.41
C GLN A 55 -9.34 -9.65 8.14
N GLN A 56 -9.25 -9.02 6.96
CA GLN A 56 -9.05 -9.74 5.69
C GLN A 56 -7.73 -10.52 5.67
N LEU A 57 -6.66 -9.98 6.25
CA LEU A 57 -5.40 -10.70 6.39
C LEU A 57 -5.58 -11.97 7.23
N PHE A 58 -6.22 -11.87 8.40
CA PHE A 58 -6.45 -13.05 9.25
C PHE A 58 -7.33 -14.09 8.56
N GLU A 59 -8.35 -13.67 7.82
CA GLU A 59 -9.19 -14.57 7.03
C GLU A 59 -8.37 -15.32 5.97
N GLN A 60 -7.48 -14.63 5.25
CA GLN A 60 -6.56 -15.29 4.28
C GLN A 60 -5.64 -16.31 4.97
N MET A 61 -4.99 -15.92 6.06
CA MET A 61 -4.08 -16.81 6.80
C MET A 61 -4.76 -18.07 7.34
N ASN A 62 -6.03 -17.97 7.71
CA ASN A 62 -6.80 -19.12 8.20
C ASN A 62 -7.35 -20.02 7.08
N ASN A 63 -7.47 -19.50 5.86
CA ASN A 63 -7.91 -20.26 4.69
C ASN A 63 -6.75 -20.93 3.92
N ASP A 64 -5.51 -20.50 4.18
CA ASP A 64 -4.28 -21.05 3.59
C ASP A 64 -3.67 -22.21 4.40
N GLY A 65 -4.27 -22.58 5.54
CA GLY A 65 -3.86 -23.68 6.43
C GLY A 65 -4.71 -24.94 6.28
#